data_AF-A0A2T0M6Q2-F1
#
_entry.id   AF-A0A2T0M6Q2-F1
#
_cell.length_a   1.000
_cell.length_b   1.000
_cell.length_c   1.000
_cell.angle_alpha   90.00
_cell.angle_beta   90.00
_cell.angle_gamma   90.00
#
_symmetry.space_group_name_H-M   'P 1'
#
loop_
_entity.id
_entity.type
_entity.pdbx_description
1 polymer ?
#
loop_
_entity_poly.entity_id
_entity_poly.type
_entity_poly.pdbx_seq_one_letter_code
_entity_poly.pdbx_strand_id
1 'polypeptide(L)' 'MLTYVKESFEELKNNVTWLNREKASNLMVVVAVFSILFALATWGVDSLFSKLITLYFEQVIG' A
#
# COMPACT_ATOMS: atom_id res chain seq x y z
N MET A 1 10.11 34.07 -1.80
CA MET A 1 9.92 32.63 -1.52
C MET A 1 8.50 32.31 -1.04
N LEU A 2 7.96 33.00 -0.02
CA LEU A 2 6.55 32.82 0.41
C LEU A 2 5.52 33.04 -0.71
N THR A 3 5.76 34.02 -1.59
CA THR A 3 4.88 34.32 -2.74
C THR A 3 4.87 33.19 -3.76
N TYR A 4 6.03 32.59 -4.06
CA TYR A 4 6.16 31.47 -4.99
C TYR A 4 5.41 30.23 -4.51
N VAL A 5 5.45 29.92 -3.21
CA VAL A 5 4.67 28.82 -2.63
C VAL A 5 3.17 29.08 -2.82
N LYS A 6 2.69 30.30 -2.60
CA LYS A 6 1.29 30.66 -2.86
C LYS A 6 0.91 30.51 -4.33
N GLU A 7 1.75 31.01 -5.23
CA GLU A 7 1.56 30.94 -6.68
C GLU A 7 1.52 29.48 -7.17
N SER A 8 2.45 28.64 -6.71
CA SER A 8 2.45 27.21 -7.05
C SER A 8 1.23 26.47 -6.48
N PHE A 9 0.74 26.80 -5.29
CA PHE A 9 -0.49 26.20 -4.76
C PHE A 9 -1.73 26.63 -5.57
N GLU A 10 -1.76 27.86 -6.05
CA GLU A 10 -2.86 28.41 -6.85
C GLU A 10 -2.86 27.80 -8.26
N GLU A 11 -1.69 27.62 -8.87
CA GLU A 11 -1.52 26.88 -10.14
C GLU A 11 -1.93 25.42 -10.02
N LEU A 12 -1.49 24.72 -8.97
CA LEU A 12 -1.83 23.31 -8.75
C LEU A 12 -3.32 23.12 -8.44
N LYS A 13 -3.98 24.09 -7.82
CA LYS A 13 -5.41 24.01 -7.57
C LYS A 13 -6.24 24.24 -8.84
N ASN A 14 -5.81 25.18 -9.69
CA ASN A 14 -6.57 25.62 -10.86
C ASN A 14 -6.28 24.80 -12.14
N ASN A 15 -5.07 24.26 -12.31
CA ASN A 15 -4.68 23.47 -13.48
C ASN A 15 -4.71 21.95 -13.28
N VAL A 16 -4.97 21.47 -12.05
CA VAL A 16 -5.11 20.04 -11.77
C VAL A 16 -6.56 19.69 -11.51
N THR A 17 -7.04 18.66 -12.20
CA THR A 17 -8.38 18.09 -12.00
C THR A 17 -8.40 17.23 -10.74
N TRP A 18 -8.71 17.86 -9.61
CA TRP A 18 -8.89 17.15 -8.35
C TRP A 18 -10.14 16.28 -8.39
N LEU A 19 -10.01 15.05 -7.91
CA LEU A 19 -11.13 14.13 -7.80
C LEU A 19 -12.09 14.64 -6.70
N ASN A 20 -13.40 14.50 -6.91
CA ASN A 20 -14.37 14.79 -5.86
C ASN A 20 -14.02 13.99 -4.60
N ARG A 21 -14.11 14.63 -3.42
CA ARG A 21 -13.70 14.04 -2.15
C ARG A 21 -14.38 12.70 -1.87
N GLU A 22 -15.65 12.56 -2.25
CA GLU A 22 -16.39 11.30 -2.13
C GLU A 22 -15.82 10.18 -3.00
N LYS A 23 -15.45 10.49 -4.26
CA LYS A 23 -14.82 9.52 -5.16
C LYS A 23 -13.43 9.14 -4.67
N ALA A 24 -12.67 10.11 -4.17
CA ALA A 24 -11.35 9.87 -3.59
C ALA A 24 -11.42 8.97 -2.34
N SER A 25 -12.39 9.20 -1.46
CA SER A 25 -12.59 8.37 -0.27
C SER A 25 -12.99 6.94 -0.64
N ASN A 26 -13.89 6.75 -1.60
CA ASN A 26 -14.25 5.41 -2.08
C ASN A 26 -13.03 4.64 -2.60
N LEU A 27 -12.20 5.28 -3.42
CA LEU A 27 -10.97 4.67 -3.93
C LEU A 27 -9.97 4.36 -2.81
N MET A 28 -9.86 5.25 -1.81
CA MET A 28 -9.00 5.03 -0.65
C MET A 28 -9.41 3.79 0.15
N VAL A 29 -10.72 3.59 0.36
CA VAL A 29 -11.24 2.40 1.06
C VAL A 29 -10.91 1.13 0.28
N VAL A 30 -11.10 1.14 -1.05
CA VAL A 30 -10.75 -0.01 -1.90
C VAL A 30 -9.27 -0.36 -1.74
N VAL A 31 -8.37 0.61 -1.87
CA VAL A 31 -6.92 0.39 -1.70
C VAL A 31 -6.61 -0.14 -0.29
N ALA A 32 -7.21 0.43 0.76
CA ALA A 32 -6.99 -0.01 2.13
C ALA A 32 -7.38 -1.48 2.34
N VAL A 33 -8.51 -1.92 1.78
CA VAL A 33 -8.94 -3.32 1.86
C VAL A 33 -7.95 -4.25 1.17
N PHE A 34 -7.50 -3.90 -0.05
CA PHE A 34 -6.51 -4.71 -0.75
C PHE A 34 -5.17 -4.77 0.00
N SER A 35 -4.70 -3.66 0.59
CA SER A 35 -3.48 -3.65 1.39
C SER A 35 -3.55 -4.60 2.59
N ILE A 36 -4.70 -4.67 3.28
CA ILE A 36 -4.90 -5.59 4.40
C ILE A 36 -4.92 -7.05 3.91
N LEU A 37 -5.62 -7.33 2.81
CA LEU A 37 -5.66 -8.68 2.23
C LEU A 37 -4.26 -9.15 1.79
N PHE A 38 -3.49 -8.30 1.13
CA PHE A 38 -2.12 -8.62 0.74
C PHE A 38 -1.20 -8.83 1.94
N ALA A 39 -1.32 -8.01 2.99
CA ALA A 39 -0.54 -8.19 4.21
C ALA A 39 -0.82 -9.54 4.90
N LEU A 40 -2.10 -9.96 4.95
CA LEU A 40 -2.46 -11.28 5.47
C LEU A 40 -1.95 -12.41 4.57
N ALA A 41 -2.00 -12.23 3.25
CA ALA A 41 -1.49 -13.21 2.29
C ALA A 41 0.03 -13.39 2.42
N THR A 42 0.81 -12.30 2.49
CA THR A 42 2.26 -12.37 2.66
C THR A 42 2.62 -13.01 4.01
N TRP A 43 1.91 -12.65 5.08
CA TRP A 43 2.09 -13.29 6.39
C TRP A 43 1.84 -14.81 6.35
N GLY A 44 0.80 -15.24 5.63
CA GLY A 44 0.50 -16.66 5.45
C GLY A 44 1.60 -17.39 4.67
N VAL A 45 2.07 -16.77 3.59
CA VAL A 45 3.18 -17.30 2.78
C VAL A 45 4.46 -17.43 3.63
N ASP A 46 4.86 -16.37 4.34
CA ASP A 46 6.06 -16.35 5.18
C ASP A 46 6.03 -17.47 6.24
N SER A 47 4.87 -17.68 6.86
CA SER A 47 4.65 -18.71 7.89
C SER A 47 4.74 -20.12 7.32
N LEU A 48 4.15 -20.36 6.14
CA LEU A 48 4.19 -21.65 5.46
C LEU A 48 5.60 -21.99 4.98
N PHE A 49 6.29 -21.03 4.37
CA PHE A 49 7.65 -21.22 3.89
C PHE A 49 8.62 -21.50 5.03
N SER A 50 8.52 -20.77 6.14
CA SER A 50 9.34 -21.02 7.33
C SER A 50 9.19 -22.47 7.82
N LYS A 51 7.95 -22.95 7.95
CA LYS A 51 7.67 -24.31 8.39
C LYS A 51 8.18 -25.38 7.41
N LEU A 52 8.00 -25.17 6.11
CA LEU A 52 8.48 -26.09 5.08
C LEU A 52 10.00 -26.18 5.05
N ILE A 53 10.69 -25.04 5.20
CA ILE A 53 12.14 -24.99 5.26
C ILE A 53 12.64 -25.72 6.51
N THR A 54 12.07 -25.46 7.68
CA THR A 54 12.45 -26.17 8.92
C THR A 54 12.30 -27.68 8.77
N LEU A 55 11.17 -28.15 8.24
CA LEU A 55 10.94 -29.58 8.00
C LEU A 55 11.95 -30.17 7.01
N TYR A 56 12.27 -29.45 5.93
CA TYR A 56 13.25 -29.89 4.95
C TYR A 56 14.65 -30.03 5.58
N PHE A 57 15.09 -29.03 6.34
CA PHE A 57 16.40 -29.08 7.01
C PHE A 57 16.47 -30.19 8.07
N GLU A 58 15.40 -30.39 8.85
CA GLU A 58 15.33 -31.45 9.86
C GLU A 58 15.32 -32.86 9.27
N GLN A 59 14.72 -33.07 8.10
CA GLN A 59 14.62 -34.40 7.47
C GLN A 59 15.82 -34.76 6.57
N VAL A 60 16.52 -33.77 6.02
CA VAL A 60 17.58 -34.00 5.00
C VAL A 60 18.99 -33.83 5.57
N ILE A 61 19.18 -32.95 6.55
CA ILE A 61 20.50 -32.59 7.09
C ILE A 61 20.66 -33.03 8.56
N GLY A 62 19.57 -33.03 9.33
CA GLY A 62 19.50 -33.59 10.69
C GLY A 62 19.32 -35.10 10.70
#